data_AF-A0A2E5EW65-F1
#
_entry.id   AF-A0A2E5EW65-F1
#
_cell.length_a   1.000
_cell.length_b   1.000
_cell.length_c   1.000
_cell.angle_alpha   90.00
_cell.angle_beta   90.00
_cell.angle_gamma   90.00
#
_symmetry.space_group_name_H-M   'P 1'
#
loop_
_entity.id
_entity.type
_entity.pdbx_description
1 polymer ?
#
loop_
_entity_poly.entity_id
_entity_poly.type
_entity_poly.pdbx_seq_one_letter_code
_entity_poly.pdbx_strand_id
1 'polypeptide(L)'
;MITDSVIFTIESAPVSTNIEPALLERVCSAFTHKTPLILNDDEKTELCRYASDTLSSQLLRLALIQYRYFCLTQEWGEIGEPQIQMSFLRQLLSLSPDTPPSSDHLSLFNQSLLMLYQKFSIDALSAEDLKHKIDTFCFTLLNIDIPFQLSHKVNELLSLFTDTLFLQAGFYGTQIEFILGTGTHRMIGDYHVRYFHTELIKSANTIPAMAAVIGNKEIFVRSDALETIFYMKWISSFNTPPYLQLDLYPEMTISAAIKDQTRHLYHAKTSALLAQAKTVFLSDLADNVTHHEIGHGIIQHHQLSPYLSALGEASRVFKENIFTSLLEVLADLAPAHQALTGTLTYLCQESKTDLTRATRMFWMYLSDVWFFDTDDQFMYEYSAILVFIMSQYIRAESYIDFDQLNQDLLSTDQSDSNTLIQRLIQLTNEGLEQLLLILKNAPYSIQTQPVDFEQFKQHIKANNEETFSSLSKYEKDSFLFSEVIKAATHSSKTAQRLEHLILDTQSKTIQCLSDYYNIRPLQTISDIQSYLYTTAASVLIPSNLSQ
;
A
#
# COMPACT_ATOMS: atom_id res chain seq x y z
N MET A 1 12.91 33.16 12.71
CA MET A 1 13.34 32.56 13.99
C MET A 1 12.53 31.29 14.19
N ILE A 2 12.90 30.23 13.48
CA ILE A 2 12.39 28.88 13.73
C ILE A 2 13.52 28.23 14.52
N THR A 3 13.24 28.01 15.79
CA THR A 3 14.18 27.60 16.84
C THR A 3 14.77 26.22 16.56
N ASP A 4 15.94 25.98 17.16
CA ASP A 4 16.70 24.73 17.22
C ASP A 4 15.91 23.47 17.70
N SER A 5 14.57 23.53 17.79
CA SER A 5 13.72 22.52 18.43
C SER A 5 13.44 21.27 17.59
N VAL A 6 13.50 21.33 16.25
CA VAL A 6 13.14 20.18 15.39
C VAL A 6 14.26 19.14 15.33
N ILE A 7 15.52 19.58 15.42
CA ILE A 7 16.67 18.68 15.56
C ILE A 7 16.68 18.07 16.97
N PHE A 8 16.25 18.83 17.99
CA PHE A 8 16.24 18.42 19.39
C PHE A 8 15.23 17.33 19.75
N THR A 9 14.12 17.15 19.02
CA THR A 9 13.18 16.03 19.26
C THR A 9 13.72 14.68 18.76
N ILE A 10 14.66 14.70 17.81
CA ILE A 10 15.40 13.51 17.36
C ILE A 10 16.71 13.34 18.16
N GLU A 11 17.11 14.35 18.92
CA GLU A 11 18.06 14.24 20.04
C GLU A 11 17.39 13.68 21.30
N SER A 12 16.69 12.54 21.21
CA SER A 12 16.57 11.75 22.43
C SER A 12 17.99 11.40 22.86
N ALA A 13 18.27 11.76 24.11
CA ALA A 13 19.50 11.56 24.86
C ALA A 13 20.23 10.25 24.53
N PRO A 14 21.55 10.12 24.79
CA PRO A 14 22.19 8.80 24.75
C PRO A 14 21.26 7.79 25.39
N VAL A 15 20.91 6.72 24.65
CA VAL A 15 20.04 5.61 25.09
C VAL A 15 20.67 5.03 26.35
N SER A 16 20.35 5.65 27.47
CA SER A 16 20.95 5.43 28.78
C SER A 16 19.83 5.62 29.79
N THR A 17 18.73 4.91 29.56
CA THR A 17 18.09 4.29 30.70
C THR A 17 18.64 2.89 30.77
N ASN A 18 19.61 2.73 31.68
CA ASN A 18 20.06 1.42 32.11
C ASN A 18 18.83 0.69 32.63
N ILE A 19 18.15 -0.06 31.77
CA ILE A 19 17.18 -1.05 32.20
C ILE A 19 17.91 -1.92 33.21
N GLU A 20 17.30 -2.11 34.38
CA GLU A 20 17.88 -2.95 35.42
C GLU A 20 18.26 -4.32 34.82
N PRO A 21 19.52 -4.80 34.98
CA PRO A 21 19.95 -6.06 34.38
C PRO A 21 19.04 -7.25 34.71
N ALA A 22 18.46 -7.26 35.91
CA ALA A 22 17.49 -8.28 36.34
C ALA A 22 16.16 -8.20 35.57
N LEU A 23 15.67 -6.99 35.26
CA LEU A 23 14.48 -6.80 34.44
C LEU A 23 14.75 -7.28 33.01
N LEU A 24 15.92 -6.96 32.46
CA LEU A 24 16.32 -7.41 31.13
C LEU A 24 16.38 -8.95 31.05
N GLU A 25 17.03 -9.60 32.01
CA GLU A 25 17.13 -11.07 32.07
C GLU A 25 15.75 -11.72 32.13
N ARG A 26 14.81 -11.15 32.91
CA ARG A 26 13.42 -11.62 32.97
C ARG A 26 12.71 -11.54 31.63
N VAL A 27 12.83 -10.42 30.91
CA VAL A 27 12.19 -10.25 29.59
C VAL A 27 12.80 -11.20 28.56
N CYS A 28 14.13 -11.30 28.50
CA CYS A 28 14.83 -12.21 27.58
C CYS A 28 14.47 -13.68 27.85
N SER A 29 14.39 -14.07 29.12
CA SER A 29 13.96 -15.41 29.55
C SER A 29 12.51 -15.68 29.14
N ALA A 30 11.60 -14.73 29.39
CA ALA A 30 10.19 -14.84 29.00
C ALA A 30 10.01 -15.00 27.49
N PHE A 31 10.72 -14.19 26.70
CA PHE A 31 10.68 -14.25 25.24
C PHE A 31 11.24 -15.59 24.71
N THR A 32 12.40 -16.01 25.22
CA THR A 32 13.11 -17.21 24.73
C THR A 32 12.39 -18.50 25.13
N HIS A 33 11.88 -18.57 26.36
CA HIS A 33 11.24 -19.76 26.91
C HIS A 33 9.71 -19.74 26.82
N LYS A 34 9.13 -18.68 26.24
CA LYS A 34 7.68 -18.44 26.15
C LYS A 34 6.98 -18.56 27.51
N THR A 35 7.61 -18.04 28.56
CA THR A 35 7.06 -18.07 29.91
C THR A 35 6.27 -16.78 30.22
N PRO A 36 5.27 -16.84 31.11
CA PRO A 36 4.53 -15.64 31.49
C PRO A 36 5.45 -14.60 32.12
N LEU A 37 5.37 -13.35 31.62
CA LEU A 37 6.08 -12.21 32.19
C LEU A 37 5.10 -11.39 33.04
N ILE A 38 5.45 -11.18 34.31
CA ILE A 38 4.70 -10.28 35.21
C ILE A 38 5.53 -9.01 35.36
N LEU A 39 4.93 -7.88 35.02
CA LEU A 39 5.52 -6.55 35.14
C LEU A 39 4.58 -5.62 35.92
N ASN A 40 5.17 -4.76 36.75
CA ASN A 40 4.43 -3.62 37.30
C ASN A 40 4.34 -2.48 36.25
N ASP A 41 3.53 -1.46 36.54
CA ASP A 41 3.26 -0.38 35.59
C ASP A 41 4.50 0.50 35.30
N ASP A 42 5.39 0.67 36.27
CA ASP A 42 6.65 1.40 36.10
C ASP A 42 7.61 0.64 35.17
N GLU A 43 7.75 -0.68 35.38
CA GLU A 43 8.56 -1.57 34.52
C GLU A 43 8.02 -1.57 33.07
N LYS A 44 6.70 -1.63 32.88
CA LYS A 44 6.09 -1.54 31.54
C LYS A 44 6.38 -0.20 30.87
N THR A 45 6.20 0.89 31.61
CA THR A 45 6.45 2.25 31.10
C THR A 45 7.92 2.44 30.73
N GLU A 46 8.84 1.95 31.57
CA GLU A 46 10.28 2.00 31.31
C GLU A 46 10.66 1.19 30.06
N LEU A 47 10.18 -0.06 29.95
CA LEU A 47 10.44 -0.93 28.80
C LEU A 47 9.84 -0.36 27.51
N CYS A 48 8.62 0.16 27.56
CA CYS A 48 7.96 0.75 26.39
C CYS A 48 8.72 1.98 25.88
N ARG A 49 9.16 2.87 26.79
CA ARG A 49 9.98 4.03 26.42
C ARG A 49 11.33 3.61 25.85
N TYR A 50 12.02 2.66 26.50
CA TYR A 50 13.29 2.13 25.99
C TYR A 50 13.14 1.53 24.59
N ALA A 51 12.11 0.72 24.37
CA ALA A 51 11.85 0.07 23.08
C ALA A 51 11.54 1.11 22.00
N SER A 52 10.68 2.08 22.31
CA SER A 52 10.35 3.20 21.42
C SER A 52 11.60 3.96 21.00
N ASP A 53 12.43 4.39 21.96
CA ASP A 53 13.65 5.17 21.70
C ASP A 53 14.67 4.36 20.87
N THR A 54 14.90 3.11 21.27
CA THR A 54 15.88 2.20 20.65
C THR A 54 15.51 1.85 19.21
N LEU A 55 14.25 1.50 18.97
CA LEU A 55 13.77 1.18 17.62
C LEU A 55 13.72 2.42 16.73
N SER A 56 13.23 3.56 17.26
CA SER A 56 13.16 4.82 16.51
C SER A 56 14.54 5.27 16.02
N SER A 57 15.55 5.19 16.88
CA SER A 57 16.93 5.56 16.52
C SER A 57 17.51 4.66 15.42
N GLN A 58 17.32 3.34 15.52
CA GLN A 58 17.80 2.39 14.51
C GLN A 58 17.10 2.58 13.17
N LEU A 59 15.78 2.74 13.19
CA LEU A 59 14.96 2.92 12.01
C LEU A 59 15.19 4.28 11.34
N LEU A 60 15.43 5.35 12.09
CA LEU A 60 15.83 6.64 11.50
C LEU A 60 17.13 6.50 10.71
N ARG A 61 18.12 5.82 11.29
CA ARG A 61 19.39 5.57 10.61
C ARG A 61 19.17 4.76 9.33
N LEU A 62 18.31 3.74 9.38
CA LEU A 62 17.96 2.94 8.22
C LEU A 62 17.25 3.77 7.13
N ALA A 63 16.29 4.62 7.50
CA ALA A 63 15.61 5.54 6.58
C ALA A 63 16.60 6.49 5.89
N LEU A 64 17.57 7.04 6.64
CA LEU A 64 18.61 7.92 6.09
C LEU A 64 19.52 7.18 5.11
N ILE A 65 19.95 5.96 5.45
CA ILE A 65 20.75 5.09 4.57
C ILE A 65 19.98 4.78 3.29
N GLN A 66 18.72 4.39 3.41
CA GLN A 66 17.85 4.09 2.28
C GLN A 66 17.64 5.31 1.38
N TYR A 67 17.31 6.47 1.94
CA TYR A 67 17.13 7.69 1.16
C TYR A 67 18.42 8.11 0.45
N ARG A 68 19.58 7.99 1.13
CA ARG A 68 20.88 8.27 0.50
C ARG A 68 21.18 7.31 -0.65
N TYR A 69 20.84 6.03 -0.48
CA TYR A 69 20.99 5.02 -1.53
C TYR A 69 20.19 5.44 -2.77
N PHE A 70 18.90 5.80 -2.61
CA PHE A 70 18.08 6.29 -3.72
C PHE A 70 18.68 7.51 -4.42
N CYS A 71 19.19 8.49 -3.67
CA CYS A 71 19.85 9.66 -4.27
C CYS A 71 21.09 9.30 -5.10
N LEU A 72 21.86 8.28 -4.69
CA LEU A 72 23.09 7.89 -5.39
C LEU A 72 22.83 7.02 -6.62
N THR A 73 21.86 6.11 -6.52
CA THR A 73 21.55 5.16 -7.60
C THR A 73 20.49 5.65 -8.56
N GLN A 74 19.69 6.64 -8.16
CA GLN A 74 18.47 7.08 -8.85
C GLN A 74 17.41 5.97 -8.97
N GLU A 75 17.51 4.93 -8.13
CA GLU A 75 16.56 3.81 -8.08
C GLU A 75 15.38 4.12 -7.15
N TRP A 76 14.56 5.09 -7.53
CA TRP A 76 13.40 5.53 -6.74
C TRP A 76 12.23 4.53 -6.73
N GLY A 77 12.31 3.44 -7.49
CA GLY A 77 11.23 2.47 -7.64
C GLY A 77 10.02 3.04 -8.37
N GLU A 78 8.88 2.37 -8.22
CA GLU A 78 7.61 2.74 -8.89
C GLU A 78 6.97 4.00 -8.28
N ILE A 79 7.27 4.30 -7.02
CA ILE A 79 6.74 5.46 -6.31
C ILE A 79 7.32 6.79 -6.84
N GLY A 80 8.56 6.76 -7.35
CA GLY A 80 9.22 7.93 -7.91
C GLY A 80 9.81 8.91 -6.87
N GLU A 81 10.77 9.71 -7.34
CA GLU A 81 11.52 10.68 -6.52
C GLU A 81 10.62 11.70 -5.78
N PRO A 82 9.64 12.36 -6.42
CA PRO A 82 8.89 13.44 -5.77
C PRO A 82 8.10 12.95 -4.54
N GLN A 83 7.46 11.79 -4.64
CA GLN A 83 6.64 11.23 -3.56
C GLN A 83 7.51 10.78 -2.38
N ILE A 84 8.65 10.10 -2.66
CA ILE A 84 9.61 9.68 -1.64
C ILE A 84 10.21 10.89 -0.93
N GLN A 85 10.68 11.89 -1.69
CA GLN A 85 11.24 13.11 -1.11
C GLN A 85 10.23 13.83 -0.24
N MET A 86 8.98 13.96 -0.71
CA MET A 86 7.94 14.65 0.03
C MET A 86 7.57 13.92 1.33
N SER A 87 7.40 12.60 1.26
CA SER A 87 7.13 11.76 2.43
C SER A 87 8.23 11.90 3.49
N PHE A 88 9.49 11.81 3.04
CA PHE A 88 10.62 11.86 3.96
C PHE A 88 10.85 13.26 4.54
N LEU A 89 10.60 14.32 3.76
CA LEU A 89 10.61 15.70 4.25
C LEU A 89 9.59 15.90 5.37
N ARG A 90 8.36 15.43 5.17
CA ARG A 90 7.29 15.55 6.18
C ARG A 90 7.68 14.85 7.48
N GLN A 91 8.23 13.65 7.38
CA GLN A 91 8.68 12.88 8.54
C GLN A 91 9.85 13.55 9.26
N LEU A 92 10.91 13.93 8.53
CA LEU A 92 12.14 14.44 9.12
C LEU A 92 11.94 15.80 9.80
N LEU A 93 11.02 16.60 9.27
CA LEU A 93 10.66 17.90 9.85
C LEU A 93 9.43 17.84 10.77
N SER A 94 8.87 16.64 10.98
CA SER A 94 7.65 16.41 11.76
C SER A 94 6.51 17.37 11.36
N LEU A 95 6.30 17.55 10.06
CA LEU A 95 5.26 18.45 9.55
C LEU A 95 3.88 17.90 9.88
N SER A 96 3.05 18.72 10.53
CA SER A 96 1.64 18.41 10.76
C SER A 96 0.91 18.11 9.44
N PRO A 97 -0.02 17.14 9.38
CA PRO A 97 -0.79 16.79 8.19
C PRO A 97 -1.42 17.99 7.45
N ASP A 98 -1.84 19.01 8.18
CA ASP A 98 -2.49 20.22 7.66
C ASP A 98 -1.54 21.29 7.10
N THR A 99 -0.22 21.10 7.25
CA THR A 99 0.79 22.07 6.85
C THR A 99 1.33 21.73 5.45
N PRO A 100 1.08 22.56 4.42
CA PRO A 100 1.66 22.36 3.12
C PRO A 100 3.20 22.54 3.16
N PRO A 101 3.95 21.68 2.46
CA PRO A 101 5.38 21.85 2.23
C PRO A 101 5.68 23.21 1.55
N SER A 102 6.80 23.83 1.91
CA SER A 102 7.23 25.15 1.39
C SER A 102 8.70 25.11 0.96
N SER A 103 9.18 26.14 0.28
CA SER A 103 10.60 26.28 -0.08
C SER A 103 11.52 26.33 1.14
N ASP A 104 11.03 26.90 2.24
CA ASP A 104 11.77 26.98 3.50
C ASP A 104 11.89 25.60 4.14
N HIS A 105 10.82 24.79 4.07
CA HIS A 105 10.84 23.40 4.49
C HIS A 105 11.85 22.57 3.67
N LEU A 106 11.89 22.75 2.34
CA LEU A 106 12.88 22.06 1.49
C LEU A 106 14.32 22.43 1.85
N SER A 107 14.56 23.71 2.14
CA SER A 107 15.89 24.19 2.55
C SER A 107 16.29 23.59 3.90
N LEU A 108 15.37 23.57 4.88
CA LEU A 108 15.60 22.97 6.19
C LEU A 108 15.80 21.46 6.11
N PHE A 109 15.03 20.77 5.27
CA PHE A 109 15.17 19.35 5.01
C PHE A 109 16.56 19.00 4.50
N ASN A 110 17.04 19.71 3.47
CA ASN A 110 18.37 19.51 2.91
C ASN A 110 19.49 19.77 3.95
N GLN A 111 19.34 20.81 4.77
CA GLN A 111 20.27 21.09 5.85
C GLN A 111 20.29 19.96 6.89
N SER A 112 19.11 19.50 7.33
CA SER A 112 18.97 18.40 8.28
C SER A 112 19.57 17.10 7.76
N LEU A 113 19.35 16.76 6.48
CA LEU A 113 19.96 15.60 5.85
C LEU A 113 21.49 15.65 5.90
N LEU A 114 22.10 16.77 5.51
CA LEU A 114 23.56 16.91 5.53
C LEU A 114 24.14 16.71 6.93
N MET A 115 23.52 17.31 7.95
CA MET A 115 23.96 17.14 9.33
C MET A 115 23.81 15.70 9.81
N LEU A 116 22.68 15.05 9.52
CA LEU A 116 22.43 13.68 9.94
C LEU A 116 23.33 12.67 9.21
N TYR A 117 23.61 12.91 7.93
CA TYR A 117 24.57 12.09 7.20
C TYR A 117 25.98 12.19 7.80
N GLN A 118 26.43 13.38 8.18
CA GLN A 118 27.70 13.54 8.88
C GLN A 118 27.67 12.86 10.25
N LYS A 119 26.62 13.08 11.05
CA LYS A 119 26.44 12.49 12.40
C LYS A 119 26.51 10.96 12.37
N PHE A 120 25.88 10.33 11.38
CA PHE A 120 25.83 8.87 11.25
C PHE A 120 26.89 8.28 10.31
N SER A 121 27.81 9.11 9.80
CA SER A 121 28.87 8.75 8.85
C SER A 121 28.32 8.04 7.59
N ILE A 122 27.23 8.57 7.04
CA ILE A 122 26.54 8.09 5.84
C ILE A 122 27.06 8.79 4.57
N ASP A 123 27.53 10.03 4.69
CA ASP A 123 27.95 10.90 3.58
C ASP A 123 29.09 10.31 2.75
N ALA A 124 30.03 9.62 3.40
CA ALA A 124 31.19 9.00 2.77
C ALA A 124 30.96 7.58 2.23
N LEU A 125 29.77 6.99 2.44
CA LEU A 125 29.48 5.62 2.02
C LEU A 125 29.17 5.55 0.52
N SER A 126 29.67 4.50 -0.14
CA SER A 126 29.31 4.21 -1.53
C SER A 126 27.89 3.60 -1.62
N ALA A 127 27.31 3.57 -2.82
CA ALA A 127 26.03 2.91 -3.03
C ALA A 127 26.06 1.42 -2.65
N GLU A 128 27.19 0.74 -2.90
CA GLU A 128 27.38 -0.67 -2.51
C GLU A 128 27.44 -0.85 -0.99
N ASP A 129 28.16 0.02 -0.28
CA ASP A 129 28.19 0.00 1.19
C ASP A 129 26.81 0.26 1.81
N LEU A 130 26.06 1.21 1.25
CA LEU A 130 24.70 1.51 1.68
C LEU A 130 23.77 0.32 1.45
N LYS A 131 23.84 -0.30 0.27
CA LYS A 131 23.06 -1.50 -0.05
C LYS A 131 23.39 -2.64 0.90
N HIS A 132 24.67 -2.90 1.16
CA HIS A 132 25.10 -3.92 2.11
C HIS A 132 24.54 -3.65 3.52
N LYS A 133 24.54 -2.40 3.98
CA LYS A 133 23.96 -2.02 5.28
C LYS A 133 22.45 -2.22 5.34
N ILE A 134 21.73 -1.99 4.25
CA ILE A 134 20.29 -2.28 4.14
C ILE A 134 20.07 -3.79 4.23
N ASP A 135 20.80 -4.57 3.44
CA ASP A 135 20.61 -6.03 3.32
C ASP A 135 20.98 -6.80 4.59
N THR A 136 21.92 -6.27 5.36
CA THR A 136 22.40 -6.87 6.62
C THR A 136 21.79 -6.24 7.86
N PHE A 137 20.79 -5.36 7.71
CA PHE A 137 20.16 -4.70 8.84
C PHE A 137 19.51 -5.70 9.81
N CYS A 138 19.70 -5.45 11.09
CA CYS A 138 19.18 -6.24 12.20
C CYS A 138 18.66 -5.27 13.26
N PHE A 139 17.51 -5.60 13.85
CA PHE A 139 16.99 -4.90 15.01
C PHE A 139 17.71 -5.40 16.26
N THR A 140 18.34 -4.50 17.01
CA THR A 140 18.82 -4.80 18.35
C THR A 140 17.85 -4.23 19.38
N LEU A 141 17.12 -5.08 20.09
CA LEU A 141 16.17 -4.68 21.14
C LEU A 141 16.37 -5.56 22.37
N LEU A 142 16.55 -4.94 23.54
CA LEU A 142 16.75 -5.66 24.81
C LEU A 142 17.87 -6.72 24.73
N ASN A 143 19.00 -6.37 24.10
CA ASN A 143 20.13 -7.26 23.82
C ASN A 143 19.81 -8.50 22.98
N ILE A 144 18.69 -8.49 22.26
CA ILE A 144 18.31 -9.51 21.30
C ILE A 144 18.45 -8.91 19.90
N ASP A 145 19.23 -9.59 19.06
CA ASP A 145 19.37 -9.25 17.65
C ASP A 145 18.34 -10.04 16.84
N ILE A 146 17.48 -9.31 16.12
CA ILE A 146 16.39 -9.84 15.30
C ILE A 146 16.62 -9.39 13.85
N PRO A 147 16.95 -10.31 12.92
CA PRO A 147 17.09 -9.98 11.51
C PRO A 147 15.85 -9.28 10.95
N PHE A 148 16.02 -8.35 10.00
CA PHE A 148 14.90 -7.58 9.44
C PHE A 148 13.77 -8.47 8.90
N GLN A 149 14.11 -9.59 8.27
CA GLN A 149 13.19 -10.58 7.71
C GLN A 149 12.33 -11.28 8.78
N LEU A 150 12.72 -11.18 10.05
CA LEU A 150 12.01 -11.68 11.22
C LEU A 150 11.35 -10.55 12.03
N SER A 151 11.00 -9.44 11.39
CA SER A 151 10.37 -8.26 12.01
C SER A 151 9.15 -8.59 12.88
N HIS A 152 8.36 -9.61 12.55
CA HIS A 152 7.24 -10.08 13.38
C HIS A 152 7.66 -10.45 14.80
N LYS A 153 8.90 -10.93 15.00
CA LYS A 153 9.45 -11.24 16.34
C LYS A 153 9.66 -10.00 17.19
N VAL A 154 9.85 -8.83 16.57
CA VAL A 154 9.90 -7.56 17.30
C VAL A 154 8.53 -7.31 17.93
N ASN A 155 7.43 -7.47 17.19
CA ASN A 155 6.07 -7.35 17.75
C ASN A 155 5.77 -8.41 18.82
N GLU A 156 6.23 -9.66 18.64
CA GLU A 156 6.13 -10.69 19.69
C GLU A 156 6.84 -10.24 20.98
N LEU A 157 8.05 -9.68 20.87
CA LEU A 157 8.80 -9.16 22.02
C LEU A 157 8.10 -7.95 22.66
N LEU A 158 7.63 -6.99 21.86
CA LEU A 158 6.89 -5.82 22.32
C LEU A 158 5.62 -6.23 23.09
N SER A 159 4.91 -7.25 22.60
CA SER A 159 3.66 -7.73 23.21
C SER A 159 3.79 -8.23 24.65
N LEU A 160 5.03 -8.50 25.11
CA LEU A 160 5.30 -8.88 26.50
C LEU A 160 5.10 -7.72 27.49
N PHE A 161 5.18 -6.47 27.03
CA PHE A 161 5.18 -5.29 27.91
C PHE A 161 4.40 -4.08 27.39
N THR A 162 3.96 -4.07 26.14
CA THR A 162 3.13 -3.00 25.57
C THR A 162 2.10 -3.55 24.58
N ASP A 163 0.92 -2.95 24.60
CA ASP A 163 -0.18 -3.15 23.65
C ASP A 163 -0.41 -1.92 22.77
N THR A 164 0.45 -0.91 22.84
CA THR A 164 0.30 0.36 22.12
C THR A 164 1.38 0.63 21.10
N LEU A 165 2.57 0.02 21.21
CA LEU A 165 3.69 0.24 20.27
C LEU A 165 3.77 -0.92 19.27
N PHE A 166 3.78 -0.62 17.98
CA PHE A 166 3.83 -1.64 16.92
C PHE A 166 4.84 -1.29 15.83
N LEU A 167 5.41 -2.33 15.23
CA LEU A 167 6.28 -2.27 14.08
C LEU A 167 5.62 -2.99 12.89
N GLN A 168 5.32 -2.28 11.82
CA GLN A 168 5.21 -2.89 10.50
C GLN A 168 6.61 -2.86 9.88
N ALA A 169 7.11 -3.99 9.38
CA ALA A 169 8.32 -3.99 8.57
C ALA A 169 8.32 -5.19 7.61
N GLY A 170 8.67 -4.94 6.35
CA GLY A 170 8.65 -5.92 5.29
C GLY A 170 9.32 -5.40 4.02
N PHE A 171 8.89 -5.93 2.88
CA PHE A 171 9.41 -5.53 1.58
C PHE A 171 8.26 -5.10 0.68
N TYR A 172 8.43 -3.95 0.02
CA TYR A 172 7.60 -3.54 -1.11
C TYR A 172 8.39 -3.77 -2.39
N GLY A 173 8.06 -4.86 -3.10
CA GLY A 173 8.88 -5.36 -4.19
C GLY A 173 10.28 -5.76 -3.71
N THR A 174 11.30 -4.97 -4.06
CA THR A 174 12.71 -5.22 -3.64
C THR A 174 13.20 -4.26 -2.58
N GLN A 175 12.41 -3.26 -2.21
CA GLN A 175 12.79 -2.23 -1.26
C GLN A 175 12.26 -2.58 0.12
N ILE A 176 13.08 -2.35 1.16
CA ILE A 176 12.60 -2.44 2.53
C ILE A 176 11.53 -1.39 2.80
N GLU A 177 10.57 -1.74 3.63
CA GLU A 177 9.53 -0.85 4.11
C GLU A 177 9.35 -1.06 5.62
N PHE A 178 9.16 0.02 6.37
CA PHE A 178 8.79 -0.07 7.78
C PHE A 178 8.01 1.14 8.27
N ILE A 179 7.21 0.90 9.32
CA ILE A 179 6.51 1.91 10.12
C ILE A 179 6.60 1.48 11.58
N LEU A 180 7.19 2.31 12.43
CA LEU A 180 7.07 2.20 13.88
C LEU A 180 6.12 3.29 14.35
N GLY A 181 5.12 2.91 15.14
CA GLY A 181 4.12 3.85 15.60
C GLY A 181 3.40 3.39 16.85
N THR A 182 2.65 4.31 17.44
CA THR A 182 1.75 4.02 18.54
C THR A 182 0.31 3.96 18.04
N GLY A 183 -0.49 3.04 18.58
CA GLY A 183 -1.82 2.79 18.07
C GLY A 183 -2.69 1.93 18.96
N THR A 184 -3.81 1.50 18.40
CA THR A 184 -4.72 0.51 18.98
C THR A 184 -4.76 -0.75 18.12
N HIS A 185 -5.20 -1.86 18.72
CA HIS A 185 -5.34 -3.14 18.05
C HIS A 185 -6.80 -3.63 18.13
N ARG A 186 -7.30 -4.16 17.03
CA ARG A 186 -8.61 -4.78 16.91
C ARG A 186 -8.50 -6.07 16.09
N MET A 187 -9.29 -7.08 16.45
CA MET A 187 -9.50 -8.26 15.62
C MET A 187 -10.69 -8.04 14.68
N ILE A 188 -10.49 -8.27 13.38
CA ILE A 188 -11.57 -8.32 12.38
C ILE A 188 -11.47 -9.68 11.69
N GLY A 189 -12.41 -10.58 11.99
CA GLY A 189 -12.29 -11.99 11.62
C GLY A 189 -11.01 -12.60 12.21
N ASP A 190 -10.11 -13.08 11.35
CA ASP A 190 -8.80 -13.61 11.70
C ASP A 190 -7.64 -12.64 11.46
N TYR A 191 -7.93 -11.37 11.10
CA TYR A 191 -6.93 -10.32 10.91
C TYR A 191 -6.70 -9.51 12.19
N HIS A 192 -5.43 -9.23 12.47
CA HIS A 192 -4.97 -8.25 13.45
C HIS A 192 -4.91 -6.87 12.79
N VAL A 193 -5.92 -6.04 13.01
CA VAL A 193 -5.98 -4.68 12.47
C VAL A 193 -5.43 -3.72 13.51
N ARG A 194 -4.32 -3.05 13.18
CA ARG A 194 -3.63 -2.09 14.02
C ARG A 194 -3.83 -0.69 13.44
N TYR A 195 -4.41 0.21 14.23
CA TYR A 195 -4.63 1.59 13.85
C TYR A 195 -3.52 2.44 14.45
N PHE A 196 -2.53 2.82 13.65
CA PHE A 196 -1.49 3.76 14.06
C PHE A 196 -2.11 5.14 14.25
N HIS A 197 -2.11 5.64 15.49
CA HIS A 197 -2.53 7.00 15.82
C HIS A 197 -1.39 8.00 15.67
N THR A 198 -0.14 7.54 15.74
CA THR A 198 1.05 8.35 15.52
C THR A 198 2.14 7.50 14.90
N GLU A 199 2.72 7.96 13.80
CA GLU A 199 3.89 7.37 13.16
C GLU A 199 5.16 8.00 13.76
N LEU A 200 5.92 7.24 14.55
CA LEU A 200 7.16 7.72 15.16
C LEU A 200 8.27 7.82 14.11
N ILE A 201 8.39 6.79 13.27
CA ILE A 201 9.34 6.74 12.17
C ILE A 201 8.84 5.77 11.11
N LYS A 202 9.10 6.07 9.83
CA LYS A 202 8.83 5.18 8.71
C LYS A 202 9.96 5.23 7.68
N SER A 203 9.97 4.30 6.74
CA SER A 203 10.88 4.37 5.60
C SER A 203 10.45 5.46 4.61
N ALA A 204 11.40 5.99 3.85
CA ALA A 204 11.15 7.12 2.95
C ALA A 204 10.15 6.78 1.84
N ASN A 205 10.10 5.51 1.43
CA ASN A 205 9.16 4.98 0.44
C ASN A 205 7.75 4.70 0.99
N THR A 206 7.49 4.85 2.30
CA THR A 206 6.14 4.67 2.86
C THR A 206 5.32 5.97 2.76
N ILE A 207 4.86 6.27 1.54
CA ILE A 207 4.20 7.54 1.19
C ILE A 207 2.76 7.64 1.72
N PRO A 208 2.17 8.85 1.82
CA PRO A 208 0.79 9.02 2.31
C PRO A 208 -0.28 8.24 1.52
N ALA A 209 -0.08 8.03 0.22
CA ALA A 209 -1.02 7.27 -0.62
C ALA A 209 -1.16 5.80 -0.17
N MET A 210 -0.15 5.24 0.51
CA MET A 210 -0.21 3.91 1.12
C MET A 210 -0.91 3.98 2.49
N ALA A 211 -2.16 4.42 2.52
CA ALA A 211 -2.87 4.75 3.77
C ALA A 211 -3.12 3.54 4.69
N ALA A 212 -3.05 2.33 4.13
CA ALA A 212 -2.96 1.09 4.87
C ALA A 212 -1.89 0.18 4.23
N VAL A 213 -1.42 -0.80 5.00
CA VAL A 213 -0.51 -1.84 4.52
C VAL A 213 -0.92 -3.18 5.12
N ILE A 214 -0.97 -4.22 4.29
CA ILE A 214 -1.16 -5.61 4.72
C ILE A 214 0.16 -6.38 4.74
N GLY A 215 0.35 -7.20 5.77
CA GLY A 215 1.43 -8.17 5.86
C GLY A 215 0.97 -9.40 6.63
N ASN A 216 0.95 -10.56 5.98
CA ASN A 216 0.34 -11.78 6.52
C ASN A 216 -1.12 -11.52 6.98
N LYS A 217 -1.45 -11.80 8.25
CA LYS A 217 -2.77 -11.51 8.85
C LYS A 217 -2.76 -10.22 9.67
N GLU A 218 -1.84 -9.31 9.39
CA GLU A 218 -1.77 -8.00 10.04
C GLU A 218 -2.09 -6.90 9.02
N ILE A 219 -2.97 -5.97 9.40
CA ILE A 219 -3.32 -4.79 8.62
C ILE A 219 -2.96 -3.58 9.46
N PHE A 220 -2.21 -2.64 8.88
CA PHE A 220 -1.76 -1.42 9.54
C PHE A 220 -2.42 -0.21 8.89
N VAL A 221 -3.39 0.39 9.56
CA VAL A 221 -4.10 1.60 9.09
C VAL A 221 -3.42 2.83 9.68
N ARG A 222 -3.11 3.82 8.84
CA ARG A 222 -2.19 4.91 9.18
C ARG A 222 -2.92 6.24 9.34
N SER A 223 -3.23 6.65 10.58
CA SER A 223 -3.99 7.89 10.83
C SER A 223 -3.29 9.13 10.25
N ASP A 224 -1.97 9.24 10.42
CA ASP A 224 -1.21 10.40 9.89
C ASP A 224 -1.28 10.49 8.36
N ALA A 225 -1.29 9.34 7.66
CA ALA A 225 -1.47 9.28 6.21
C ALA A 225 -2.90 9.68 5.80
N LEU A 226 -3.92 9.13 6.48
CA LEU A 226 -5.33 9.47 6.25
C LEU A 226 -5.60 10.96 6.48
N GLU A 227 -5.04 11.54 7.56
CA GLU A 227 -5.12 12.98 7.82
C GLU A 227 -4.40 13.79 6.74
N THR A 228 -3.23 13.34 6.30
CA THR A 228 -2.49 14.02 5.23
C THR A 228 -3.31 14.04 3.94
N ILE A 229 -3.93 12.91 3.57
CA ILE A 229 -4.85 12.83 2.43
C ILE A 229 -6.02 13.80 2.63
N PHE A 230 -6.64 13.80 3.81
CA PHE A 230 -7.74 14.72 4.12
C PHE A 230 -7.37 16.18 3.89
N TYR A 231 -6.22 16.65 4.38
CA TYR A 231 -5.83 18.05 4.17
C TYR A 231 -5.34 18.33 2.74
N MET A 232 -4.46 17.48 2.20
CA MET A 232 -3.80 17.72 0.92
C MET A 232 -4.71 17.49 -0.28
N LYS A 233 -5.73 16.64 -0.17
CA LYS A 233 -6.70 16.38 -1.23
C LYS A 233 -8.04 17.04 -0.97
N TRP A 234 -8.62 16.78 0.20
CA TRP A 234 -10.03 17.12 0.44
C TRP A 234 -10.22 18.56 0.89
N ILE A 235 -9.42 19.07 1.83
CA ILE A 235 -9.46 20.48 2.24
C ILE A 235 -8.91 21.40 1.13
N SER A 236 -7.81 21.01 0.49
CA SER A 236 -7.21 21.81 -0.60
C SER A 236 -8.13 21.97 -1.81
N SER A 237 -9.01 21.00 -2.08
CA SER A 237 -9.95 21.04 -3.20
C SER A 237 -10.93 22.23 -3.16
N PHE A 238 -11.07 22.94 -2.03
CA PHE A 238 -11.85 24.18 -1.96
C PHE A 238 -11.13 25.39 -2.57
N ASN A 239 -9.81 25.29 -2.75
CA ASN A 239 -8.97 26.34 -3.33
C ASN A 239 -8.76 26.16 -4.84
N THR A 240 -9.11 24.99 -5.38
CA THR A 240 -9.05 24.72 -6.81
C THR A 240 -10.21 25.45 -7.50
N PRO A 241 -9.97 26.24 -8.56
CA PRO A 241 -11.03 26.94 -9.26
C PRO A 241 -12.11 25.96 -9.74
N PRO A 242 -13.40 26.28 -9.57
CA PRO A 242 -14.48 25.44 -10.07
C PRO A 242 -14.43 25.42 -11.60
N TYR A 243 -14.44 24.22 -12.16
CA TYR A 243 -14.60 23.88 -13.57
C TYR A 243 -13.57 24.51 -14.52
N LEU A 244 -12.51 23.75 -14.77
CA LEU A 244 -11.85 23.84 -16.05
C LEU A 244 -12.88 23.50 -17.15
N GLN A 245 -12.76 24.11 -18.33
CA GLN A 245 -13.66 23.78 -19.45
C GLN A 245 -13.50 22.27 -19.73
N LEU A 246 -14.60 21.51 -19.68
CA LEU A 246 -14.60 20.04 -19.89
C LEU A 246 -13.88 19.66 -21.20
N ASP A 247 -14.02 20.51 -22.22
CA ASP A 247 -13.38 20.35 -23.53
C ASP A 247 -11.85 20.52 -23.50
N LEU A 248 -11.31 21.20 -22.48
CA LEU A 248 -9.89 21.50 -22.36
C LEU A 248 -9.16 20.58 -21.36
N TYR A 249 -9.83 20.21 -20.25
CA TYR A 249 -9.23 19.42 -19.16
C TYR A 249 -10.27 18.46 -18.54
N PRO A 250 -10.71 17.43 -19.28
CA PRO A 250 -11.79 16.55 -18.83
C PRO A 250 -11.44 15.81 -17.53
N GLU A 251 -10.19 15.35 -17.38
CA GLU A 251 -9.71 14.63 -16.21
C GLU A 251 -9.82 15.44 -14.91
N MET A 252 -9.38 16.71 -14.95
CA MET A 252 -9.47 17.60 -13.79
C MET A 252 -10.92 18.00 -13.50
N THR A 253 -11.73 18.17 -14.55
CA THR A 253 -13.14 18.54 -14.42
C THR A 253 -13.96 17.44 -13.75
N ILE A 254 -13.77 16.18 -14.18
CA ILE A 254 -14.45 15.03 -13.58
C ILE A 254 -13.98 14.81 -12.15
N SER A 255 -12.68 14.89 -11.89
CA SER A 255 -12.12 14.81 -10.53
C SER A 255 -12.75 15.86 -9.60
N ALA A 256 -12.86 17.11 -10.05
CA ALA A 256 -13.51 18.17 -9.30
C ALA A 256 -15.00 17.86 -9.03
N ALA A 257 -15.73 17.35 -10.03
CA ALA A 257 -17.14 16.99 -9.88
C ALA A 257 -17.37 15.84 -8.87
N ILE A 258 -16.51 14.81 -8.89
CA ILE A 258 -16.55 13.72 -7.90
C ILE A 258 -16.28 14.27 -6.48
N LYS A 259 -15.28 15.16 -6.35
CA LYS A 259 -14.95 15.80 -5.07
C LYS A 259 -16.11 16.69 -4.59
N ASP A 260 -16.74 17.46 -5.48
CA ASP A 260 -17.94 18.27 -5.19
C ASP A 260 -19.08 17.42 -4.66
N GLN A 261 -19.40 16.33 -5.34
CA GLN A 261 -20.46 15.40 -4.95
C GLN A 261 -20.17 14.80 -3.57
N THR A 262 -18.93 14.37 -3.33
CA THR A 262 -18.52 13.85 -2.02
C THR A 262 -18.71 14.90 -0.93
N ARG A 263 -18.23 16.14 -1.14
CA ARG A 263 -18.37 17.25 -0.18
C ARG A 263 -19.85 17.59 0.09
N HIS A 264 -20.70 17.54 -0.92
CA HIS A 264 -22.13 17.73 -0.78
C HIS A 264 -22.77 16.70 0.15
N LEU A 265 -22.36 15.43 0.04
CA LEU A 265 -22.84 14.33 0.88
C LEU A 265 -22.39 14.45 2.35
N TYR A 266 -21.27 15.13 2.60
CA TYR A 266 -20.85 15.54 3.96
C TYR A 266 -21.43 16.90 4.41
N HIS A 267 -22.32 17.49 3.62
CA HIS A 267 -22.90 18.83 3.85
C HIS A 267 -21.85 19.94 4.01
N ALA A 268 -20.69 19.78 3.36
CA ALA A 268 -19.55 20.65 3.51
C ALA A 268 -19.40 21.63 2.34
N LYS A 269 -19.99 22.83 2.48
CA LYS A 269 -19.87 23.91 1.47
C LYS A 269 -18.58 24.72 1.57
N THR A 270 -17.81 24.55 2.65
CA THR A 270 -16.55 25.26 2.88
C THR A 270 -15.54 24.30 3.51
N SER A 271 -14.26 24.62 3.39
CA SER A 271 -13.18 23.87 4.06
C SER A 271 -13.39 23.79 5.58
N ALA A 272 -13.90 24.86 6.20
CA ALA A 272 -14.23 24.88 7.62
C ALA A 272 -15.34 23.89 8.00
N LEU A 273 -16.38 23.76 7.17
CA LEU A 273 -17.45 22.78 7.39
C LEU A 273 -16.96 21.35 7.18
N LEU A 274 -16.10 21.11 6.18
CA LEU A 274 -15.51 19.78 6.00
C LEU A 274 -14.61 19.42 7.18
N ALA A 275 -13.82 20.36 7.70
CA ALA A 275 -12.99 20.16 8.88
C ALA A 275 -13.83 19.82 10.13
N GLN A 276 -15.06 20.34 10.26
CA GLN A 276 -15.99 19.93 11.33
C GLN A 276 -16.46 18.48 11.17
N ALA A 277 -16.54 17.96 9.94
CA ALA A 277 -16.88 16.58 9.64
C ALA A 277 -15.66 15.62 9.65
N LYS A 278 -14.44 16.11 9.98
CA LYS A 278 -13.17 15.37 9.89
C LYS A 278 -13.26 13.98 10.52
N THR A 279 -13.80 13.85 11.73
CA THR A 279 -13.86 12.55 12.43
C THR A 279 -14.67 11.51 11.65
N VAL A 280 -15.84 11.88 11.13
CA VAL A 280 -16.69 10.96 10.35
C VAL A 280 -16.01 10.67 9.01
N PHE A 281 -15.47 11.69 8.36
CA PHE A 281 -14.77 11.56 7.08
C PHE A 281 -13.59 10.59 7.18
N LEU A 282 -12.73 10.75 8.19
CA LEU A 282 -11.58 9.88 8.40
C LEU A 282 -11.98 8.46 8.78
N SER A 283 -13.07 8.29 9.53
CA SER A 283 -13.61 6.95 9.85
C SER A 283 -14.07 6.23 8.59
N ASP A 284 -14.81 6.93 7.73
CA ASP A 284 -15.28 6.38 6.45
C ASP A 284 -14.09 6.06 5.52
N LEU A 285 -13.07 6.92 5.48
CA LEU A 285 -11.86 6.69 4.70
C LEU A 285 -11.07 5.49 5.23
N ALA A 286 -10.92 5.39 6.55
CA ALA A 286 -10.26 4.27 7.22
C ALA A 286 -10.97 2.94 6.92
N ASP A 287 -12.30 2.92 6.89
CA ASP A 287 -13.06 1.70 6.59
C ASP A 287 -12.89 1.28 5.12
N ASN A 288 -12.91 2.21 4.16
CA ASN A 288 -12.62 1.90 2.75
C ASN A 288 -11.26 1.22 2.61
N VAL A 289 -10.19 1.82 3.16
CA VAL A 289 -8.84 1.24 3.05
C VAL A 289 -8.71 -0.07 3.82
N THR A 290 -9.36 -0.19 4.99
CA THR A 290 -9.33 -1.45 5.77
C THR A 290 -9.96 -2.60 4.99
N HIS A 291 -11.10 -2.36 4.35
CA HIS A 291 -11.79 -3.39 3.57
C HIS A 291 -11.07 -3.72 2.26
N HIS A 292 -10.34 -2.77 1.67
CA HIS A 292 -9.42 -3.04 0.56
C HIS A 292 -8.35 -4.07 0.97
N GLU A 293 -7.65 -3.82 2.09
CA GLU A 293 -6.62 -4.74 2.59
C GLU A 293 -7.18 -6.12 2.96
N ILE A 294 -8.35 -6.19 3.60
CA ILE A 294 -9.07 -7.45 3.84
C ILE A 294 -9.37 -8.17 2.51
N GLY A 295 -9.72 -7.40 1.48
CA GLY A 295 -9.95 -7.88 0.13
C GLY A 295 -8.76 -8.65 -0.45
N HIS A 296 -7.52 -8.16 -0.28
CA HIS A 296 -6.32 -8.90 -0.68
C HIS A 296 -6.28 -10.28 -0.01
N GLY A 297 -6.52 -10.32 1.30
CA GLY A 297 -6.59 -11.55 2.07
C GLY A 297 -7.61 -12.55 1.53
N ILE A 298 -8.81 -12.08 1.18
CA ILE A 298 -9.86 -12.93 0.58
C ILE A 298 -9.42 -13.45 -0.79
N ILE A 299 -8.95 -12.57 -1.66
CA ILE A 299 -8.60 -12.93 -3.03
C ILE A 299 -7.41 -13.89 -3.06
N GLN A 300 -6.32 -13.57 -2.37
CA GLN A 300 -5.06 -14.28 -2.45
C GLN A 300 -5.05 -15.61 -1.68
N HIS A 301 -5.94 -15.78 -0.69
CA HIS A 301 -5.99 -17.00 0.13
C HIS A 301 -7.24 -17.86 -0.08
N HIS A 302 -8.32 -17.31 -0.64
CA HIS A 302 -9.59 -18.03 -0.74
C HIS A 302 -10.17 -18.10 -2.16
N GLN A 303 -9.88 -17.14 -3.03
CA GLN A 303 -10.44 -17.11 -4.40
C GLN A 303 -9.46 -17.56 -5.47
N LEU A 304 -8.21 -17.09 -5.38
CA LEU A 304 -7.13 -17.50 -6.27
C LEU A 304 -6.30 -18.62 -5.62
N SER A 305 -5.59 -19.38 -6.48
CA SER A 305 -4.55 -20.29 -5.99
C SER A 305 -3.45 -19.48 -5.32
N PRO A 306 -3.08 -19.74 -4.05
CA PRO A 306 -2.02 -18.97 -3.37
C PRO A 306 -0.69 -18.96 -4.14
N TYR A 307 -0.41 -20.04 -4.88
CA TYR A 307 0.76 -20.14 -5.74
C TYR A 307 0.70 -19.21 -6.97
N LEU A 308 -0.47 -19.07 -7.60
CA LEU A 308 -0.67 -18.14 -8.70
C LEU A 308 -0.74 -16.69 -8.21
N SER A 309 -1.39 -16.44 -7.07
CA SER A 309 -1.41 -15.11 -6.45
C SER A 309 0.00 -14.61 -6.13
N ALA A 310 0.86 -15.48 -5.57
CA ALA A 310 2.26 -15.15 -5.32
C ALA A 310 3.03 -14.85 -6.63
N LEU A 311 2.73 -15.58 -7.72
CA LEU A 311 3.29 -15.28 -9.04
C LEU A 311 2.81 -13.92 -9.58
N GLY A 312 1.52 -13.60 -9.40
CA GLY A 312 0.94 -12.34 -9.84
C GLY A 312 1.53 -11.13 -9.13
N GLU A 313 1.69 -11.21 -7.81
CA GLU A 313 2.37 -10.18 -7.02
C GLU A 313 3.85 -10.03 -7.45
N ALA A 314 4.56 -11.15 -7.56
CA ALA A 314 5.96 -11.18 -8.00
C ALA A 314 6.17 -10.58 -9.39
N SER A 315 5.14 -10.55 -10.25
CA SER A 315 5.24 -9.95 -11.59
C SER A 315 5.56 -8.46 -11.57
N ARG A 316 5.33 -7.76 -10.44
CA ARG A 316 5.68 -6.34 -10.23
C ARG A 316 7.17 -6.05 -10.47
N VAL A 317 8.05 -7.04 -10.29
CA VAL A 317 9.48 -6.87 -10.62
C VAL A 317 9.73 -6.61 -12.12
N PHE A 318 8.74 -6.91 -12.96
CA PHE A 318 8.71 -6.60 -14.39
C PHE A 318 7.78 -5.39 -14.67
N LYS A 319 7.98 -4.30 -13.91
CA LYS A 319 7.16 -3.08 -13.93
C LYS A 319 5.73 -3.33 -13.44
N GLU A 320 5.04 -2.24 -13.11
CA GLU A 320 3.58 -2.24 -12.97
C GLU A 320 2.94 -2.80 -14.25
N ASN A 321 2.00 -3.72 -14.08
CA ASN A 321 1.38 -4.42 -15.18
C ASN A 321 -0.06 -4.85 -14.86
N ILE A 322 -0.74 -5.43 -15.84
CA ILE A 322 -2.14 -5.86 -15.71
C ILE A 322 -2.36 -6.85 -14.56
N PHE A 323 -1.41 -7.74 -14.24
CA PHE A 323 -1.61 -8.73 -13.18
C PHE A 323 -1.62 -8.08 -11.80
N THR A 324 -0.71 -7.14 -11.56
CA THR A 324 -0.70 -6.38 -10.31
C THR A 324 -1.97 -5.52 -10.23
N SER A 325 -2.35 -4.85 -11.32
CA SER A 325 -3.58 -4.04 -11.38
C SER A 325 -4.84 -4.87 -11.12
N LEU A 326 -4.93 -6.08 -11.68
CA LEU A 326 -6.05 -6.99 -11.45
C LEU A 326 -6.10 -7.49 -10.01
N LEU A 327 -4.96 -7.73 -9.35
CA LEU A 327 -4.96 -8.10 -7.93
C LEU A 327 -5.50 -6.98 -7.02
N GLU A 328 -5.16 -5.73 -7.32
CA GLU A 328 -5.71 -4.53 -6.65
C GLU A 328 -7.23 -4.40 -6.91
N VAL A 329 -7.65 -4.50 -8.18
CA VAL A 329 -9.09 -4.46 -8.55
C VAL A 329 -9.85 -5.59 -7.84
N LEU A 330 -9.34 -6.82 -7.88
CA LEU A 330 -10.01 -7.95 -7.26
C LEU A 330 -10.13 -7.79 -5.75
N ALA A 331 -9.17 -7.16 -5.08
CA ALA A 331 -9.25 -6.87 -3.64
C ALA A 331 -10.45 -5.96 -3.33
N ASP A 332 -10.66 -4.91 -4.13
CA ASP A 332 -11.81 -4.03 -4.00
C ASP A 332 -13.14 -4.71 -4.26
N LEU A 333 -13.15 -5.63 -5.23
CA LEU A 333 -14.32 -6.41 -5.61
C LEU A 333 -14.50 -7.68 -4.75
N ALA A 334 -13.65 -7.92 -3.76
CA ALA A 334 -13.60 -9.21 -3.09
C ALA A 334 -14.97 -9.57 -2.49
N PRO A 335 -15.50 -10.77 -2.78
CA PRO A 335 -16.82 -11.18 -2.31
C PRO A 335 -16.79 -11.40 -0.80
N ALA A 336 -17.98 -11.54 -0.20
CA ALA A 336 -18.07 -11.88 1.21
C ALA A 336 -17.47 -13.28 1.48
N HIS A 337 -16.51 -13.35 2.39
CA HIS A 337 -15.99 -14.60 2.94
C HIS A 337 -16.23 -14.60 4.45
N GLN A 338 -17.22 -15.36 4.90
CA GLN A 338 -17.72 -15.28 6.29
C GLN A 338 -18.17 -13.85 6.63
N ALA A 339 -17.53 -13.20 7.62
CA ALA A 339 -17.79 -11.82 8.02
C ALA A 339 -16.86 -10.79 7.36
N LEU A 340 -15.94 -11.25 6.49
CA LEU A 340 -14.96 -10.41 5.81
C LEU A 340 -15.44 -10.07 4.40
N THR A 341 -15.12 -8.87 3.93
CA THR A 341 -15.51 -8.36 2.62
C THR A 341 -14.46 -7.41 2.06
N GLY A 342 -14.32 -7.37 0.73
CA GLY A 342 -13.66 -6.27 0.03
C GLY A 342 -14.45 -4.97 0.10
N THR A 343 -13.85 -3.86 -0.35
CA THR A 343 -14.41 -2.50 -0.28
C THR A 343 -15.81 -2.40 -0.88
N LEU A 344 -16.01 -2.77 -2.15
CA LEU A 344 -17.31 -2.58 -2.80
C LEU A 344 -18.39 -3.51 -2.23
N THR A 345 -18.01 -4.72 -1.80
CA THR A 345 -18.94 -5.62 -1.11
C THR A 345 -19.35 -5.06 0.25
N TYR A 346 -18.42 -4.44 0.99
CA TYR A 346 -18.72 -3.74 2.25
C TYR A 346 -19.74 -2.61 2.02
N LEU A 347 -19.53 -1.77 0.99
CA LEU A 347 -20.46 -0.69 0.66
C LEU A 347 -21.87 -1.20 0.30
N CYS A 348 -21.97 -2.33 -0.40
CA CYS A 348 -23.24 -3.00 -0.68
C CYS A 348 -23.95 -3.54 0.57
N GLN A 349 -23.19 -3.91 1.61
CA GLN A 349 -23.77 -4.32 2.89
C GLN A 349 -24.20 -3.12 3.71
N GLU A 350 -23.34 -2.09 3.79
CA GLU A 350 -23.62 -0.83 4.48
C GLU A 350 -24.84 -0.14 3.89
N SER A 351 -25.06 -0.20 2.57
CA SER A 351 -26.22 0.45 1.92
C SER A 351 -27.58 -0.07 2.40
N LYS A 352 -27.61 -1.31 2.92
CA LYS A 352 -28.81 -1.93 3.49
C LYS A 352 -29.15 -1.40 4.88
N THR A 353 -28.19 -0.82 5.58
CA THR A 353 -28.35 -0.31 6.95
C THR A 353 -28.22 1.21 7.05
N ASP A 354 -27.31 1.80 6.30
CA ASP A 354 -27.07 3.24 6.17
C ASP A 354 -26.69 3.58 4.72
N LEU A 355 -27.74 3.76 3.89
CA LEU A 355 -27.59 4.16 2.49
C LEU A 355 -26.79 5.47 2.34
N THR A 356 -26.97 6.43 3.24
CA THR A 356 -26.29 7.73 3.15
C THR A 356 -24.78 7.56 3.34
N ARG A 357 -24.39 6.70 4.28
CA ARG A 357 -22.99 6.32 4.50
C ARG A 357 -22.39 5.55 3.34
N ALA A 358 -23.08 4.54 2.84
CA ALA A 358 -22.59 3.80 1.68
C ALA A 358 -22.38 4.72 0.47
N THR A 359 -23.32 5.64 0.20
CA THR A 359 -23.21 6.59 -0.92
C THR A 359 -22.02 7.55 -0.74
N ARG A 360 -21.82 8.16 0.44
CA ARG A 360 -20.68 9.06 0.65
C ARG A 360 -19.33 8.32 0.59
N MET A 361 -19.28 7.09 1.10
CA MET A 361 -18.08 6.25 1.01
C MET A 361 -17.76 5.83 -0.42
N PHE A 362 -18.78 5.51 -1.23
CA PHE A 362 -18.62 5.18 -2.65
C PHE A 362 -18.04 6.34 -3.45
N TRP A 363 -18.59 7.54 -3.31
CA TRP A 363 -18.11 8.73 -4.03
C TRP A 363 -16.70 9.17 -3.56
N MET A 364 -16.44 9.07 -2.25
CA MET A 364 -15.11 9.28 -1.70
C MET A 364 -14.10 8.29 -2.30
N TYR A 365 -14.44 7.00 -2.31
CA TYR A 365 -13.57 5.96 -2.85
C TYR A 365 -13.31 6.15 -4.34
N LEU A 366 -14.35 6.48 -5.11
CA LEU A 366 -14.23 6.81 -6.53
C LEU A 366 -13.24 7.96 -6.77
N SER A 367 -13.20 8.95 -5.88
CA SER A 367 -12.19 10.01 -5.93
C SER A 367 -10.80 9.49 -5.57
N ASP A 368 -10.67 8.63 -4.58
CA ASP A 368 -9.40 8.05 -4.11
C ASP A 368 -8.72 7.19 -5.15
N VAL A 369 -9.50 6.55 -6.01
CA VAL A 369 -8.98 5.74 -7.12
C VAL A 369 -8.91 6.50 -8.45
N TRP A 370 -9.24 7.80 -8.48
CA TRP A 370 -9.11 8.65 -9.66
C TRP A 370 -7.72 9.28 -9.72
N PHE A 371 -6.83 8.72 -10.55
CA PHE A 371 -5.45 9.21 -10.68
C PHE A 371 -5.21 10.07 -11.92
N PHE A 372 -6.19 10.17 -12.84
CA PHE A 372 -6.04 10.87 -14.12
C PHE A 372 -5.84 12.38 -14.01
N ASP A 373 -6.13 13.00 -12.87
CA ASP A 373 -5.91 14.43 -12.63
C ASP A 373 -4.50 14.74 -12.09
N THR A 374 -3.56 13.79 -12.21
CA THR A 374 -2.17 13.91 -11.76
C THR A 374 -1.20 13.72 -12.92
N ASP A 375 0.06 14.15 -12.76
CA ASP A 375 1.14 13.83 -13.70
C ASP A 375 1.80 12.47 -13.40
N ASP A 376 1.40 11.82 -12.30
CA ASP A 376 1.96 10.57 -11.81
C ASP A 376 1.22 9.38 -12.43
N GLN A 377 1.92 8.54 -13.21
CA GLN A 377 1.30 7.41 -13.90
C GLN A 377 1.18 6.14 -13.03
N PHE A 378 1.66 6.20 -11.78
CA PHE A 378 1.50 5.10 -10.83
C PHE A 378 0.02 4.75 -10.65
N MET A 379 -0.32 3.46 -10.68
CA MET A 379 -1.69 2.95 -10.47
C MET A 379 -2.72 3.33 -11.55
N TYR A 380 -2.29 3.83 -12.72
CA TYR A 380 -3.20 4.26 -13.79
C TYR A 380 -4.03 3.12 -14.38
N GLU A 381 -3.44 1.93 -14.53
CA GLU A 381 -4.15 0.77 -15.07
C GLU A 381 -5.21 0.26 -14.11
N TYR A 382 -4.85 0.12 -12.82
CA TYR A 382 -5.80 -0.13 -11.72
C TYR A 382 -6.94 0.92 -11.71
N SER A 383 -6.57 2.21 -11.72
CA SER A 383 -7.50 3.34 -11.73
C SER A 383 -8.52 3.23 -12.86
N ALA A 384 -8.05 3.01 -14.09
CA ALA A 384 -8.92 2.91 -15.25
C ALA A 384 -9.93 1.77 -15.15
N ILE A 385 -9.48 0.59 -14.75
CA ILE A 385 -10.36 -0.58 -14.64
C ILE A 385 -11.38 -0.36 -13.53
N LEU A 386 -10.95 0.08 -12.35
CA LEU A 386 -11.84 0.23 -11.19
C LEU A 386 -12.83 1.38 -11.37
N VAL A 387 -12.38 2.55 -11.83
CA VAL A 387 -13.26 3.70 -12.13
C VAL A 387 -14.26 3.33 -13.21
N PHE A 388 -13.83 2.59 -14.24
CA PHE A 388 -14.73 2.08 -15.27
C PHE A 388 -15.83 1.21 -14.67
N ILE A 389 -15.47 0.22 -13.85
CA ILE A 389 -16.42 -0.66 -13.14
C ILE A 389 -17.38 0.16 -12.27
N MET A 390 -16.86 0.99 -11.37
CA MET A 390 -17.67 1.80 -10.44
C MET A 390 -18.65 2.71 -11.19
N SER A 391 -18.20 3.33 -12.30
CA SER A 391 -19.05 4.24 -13.08
C SER A 391 -20.30 3.56 -13.68
N GLN A 392 -20.27 2.24 -13.91
CA GLN A 392 -21.42 1.50 -14.47
C GLN A 392 -22.59 1.38 -13.49
N TYR A 393 -22.38 1.65 -12.20
CA TYR A 393 -23.40 1.57 -11.16
C TYR A 393 -23.97 2.94 -10.78
N ILE A 394 -23.46 4.02 -11.38
CA ILE A 394 -23.98 5.36 -11.16
C ILE A 394 -25.14 5.58 -12.15
N ARG A 395 -26.28 6.01 -11.62
CA ARG A 395 -27.52 6.29 -12.37
C ARG A 395 -27.76 7.79 -12.44
N ALA A 396 -28.89 8.17 -13.05
CA ALA A 396 -29.34 9.55 -13.06
C ALA A 396 -29.39 10.14 -11.64
N GLU A 397 -29.14 11.45 -11.53
CA GLU A 397 -29.15 12.17 -10.24
C GLU A 397 -28.12 11.62 -9.22
N SER A 398 -27.03 11.01 -9.71
CA SER A 398 -25.93 10.49 -8.88
C SER A 398 -26.33 9.37 -7.91
N TYR A 399 -27.47 8.71 -8.15
CA TYR A 399 -27.89 7.52 -7.43
C TYR A 399 -26.96 6.33 -7.72
N ILE A 400 -26.63 5.53 -6.70
CA ILE A 400 -25.78 4.35 -6.83
C ILE A 400 -26.63 3.08 -6.75
N ASP A 401 -26.52 2.24 -7.76
CA ASP A 401 -27.21 0.96 -7.86
C ASP A 401 -26.45 -0.15 -7.10
N PHE A 402 -26.51 -0.07 -5.76
CA PHE A 402 -25.86 -1.05 -4.88
C PHE A 402 -26.42 -2.46 -5.02
N ASP A 403 -27.68 -2.62 -5.45
CA ASP A 403 -28.28 -3.94 -5.63
C ASP A 403 -27.67 -4.65 -6.83
N GLN A 404 -27.54 -3.95 -7.98
CA GLN A 404 -26.88 -4.51 -9.15
C GLN A 404 -25.39 -4.76 -8.88
N LEU A 405 -24.70 -3.83 -8.22
CA LEU A 405 -23.30 -4.01 -7.81
C LEU A 405 -23.16 -5.25 -6.93
N ASN A 406 -24.01 -5.41 -5.91
CA ASN A 406 -23.97 -6.57 -5.04
C ASN A 406 -24.17 -7.87 -5.82
N GLN A 407 -25.09 -7.92 -6.79
CA GLN A 407 -25.31 -9.11 -7.64
C GLN A 407 -24.07 -9.48 -8.46
N ASP A 408 -23.40 -8.48 -9.04
CA ASP A 408 -22.20 -8.68 -9.86
C ASP A 408 -20.97 -9.13 -9.04
N LEU A 409 -21.00 -8.88 -7.72
CA LEU A 409 -19.97 -9.28 -6.75
C LEU A 409 -20.30 -10.58 -6.01
N LEU A 410 -21.47 -11.19 -6.21
CA LEU A 410 -21.79 -12.47 -5.58
C LEU A 410 -20.89 -13.57 -6.14
N SER A 411 -20.14 -14.25 -5.27
CA SER A 411 -19.57 -15.54 -5.63
C SER A 411 -20.65 -16.60 -5.47
N THR A 412 -21.30 -16.99 -6.56
CA THR A 412 -21.95 -18.32 -6.62
C THR A 412 -20.87 -19.39 -6.78
N ASP A 413 -21.20 -20.68 -6.63
CA ASP A 413 -20.23 -21.77 -6.80
C ASP A 413 -19.36 -21.57 -8.06
N GLN A 414 -18.07 -21.94 -7.98
CA GLN A 414 -17.03 -21.69 -9.03
C GLN A 414 -17.38 -22.19 -10.44
N SER A 415 -18.48 -22.92 -10.62
CA SER A 415 -18.96 -23.43 -11.90
C SER A 415 -19.80 -22.46 -12.73
N ASP A 416 -20.27 -21.34 -12.17
CA ASP A 416 -21.19 -20.43 -12.88
C ASP A 416 -20.46 -19.13 -13.26
N SER A 417 -19.87 -19.02 -14.46
CA SER A 417 -19.04 -17.87 -14.91
C SER A 417 -19.82 -16.59 -15.23
N ASN A 418 -20.96 -16.39 -14.58
CA ASN A 418 -21.94 -15.37 -14.96
C ASN A 418 -21.74 -14.04 -14.25
N THR A 419 -21.03 -13.98 -13.12
CA THR A 419 -20.77 -12.72 -12.41
C THR A 419 -19.48 -12.03 -12.87
N LEU A 420 -19.40 -10.72 -12.65
CA LEU A 420 -18.21 -9.91 -12.96
C LEU A 420 -16.97 -10.46 -12.26
N ILE A 421 -17.05 -10.69 -10.94
CA ILE A 421 -15.91 -11.11 -10.13
C ILE A 421 -15.35 -12.45 -10.60
N GLN A 422 -16.20 -13.43 -10.92
CA GLN A 422 -15.77 -14.75 -11.39
C GLN A 422 -15.08 -14.68 -12.76
N ARG A 423 -15.58 -13.83 -13.68
CA ARG A 423 -14.94 -13.62 -14.99
C ARG A 423 -13.54 -13.02 -14.85
N LEU A 424 -13.38 -12.02 -13.98
CA LEU A 424 -12.08 -11.41 -13.72
C LEU A 424 -11.11 -12.39 -13.04
N ILE A 425 -11.58 -13.18 -12.07
CA ILE A 425 -10.78 -14.26 -11.44
C ILE A 425 -10.32 -15.27 -12.49
N GLN A 426 -11.22 -15.71 -13.38
CA GLN A 426 -10.89 -16.66 -14.43
C GLN A 426 -9.82 -16.11 -15.38
N LEU A 427 -10.00 -14.89 -15.89
CA LEU A 427 -9.03 -14.22 -16.76
C LEU A 427 -7.66 -14.05 -16.09
N THR A 428 -7.67 -13.68 -14.81
CA THR A 428 -6.44 -13.54 -14.01
C THR A 428 -5.72 -14.88 -13.90
N ASN A 429 -6.43 -15.96 -13.56
CA ASN A 429 -5.85 -17.30 -13.49
C ASN A 429 -5.27 -17.76 -14.84
N GLU A 430 -6.03 -17.62 -15.93
CA GLU A 430 -5.59 -18.01 -17.27
C GLU A 430 -4.32 -17.26 -17.70
N GLY A 431 -4.24 -15.96 -17.43
CA GLY A 431 -3.06 -15.16 -17.72
C GLY A 431 -1.86 -15.55 -16.86
N LEU A 432 -2.05 -15.81 -15.56
CA LEU A 432 -0.98 -16.23 -14.65
C LEU A 432 -0.46 -17.65 -14.96
N GLU A 433 -1.33 -18.55 -15.41
CA GLU A 433 -0.91 -19.87 -15.90
C GLU A 433 -0.05 -19.77 -17.17
N GLN A 434 -0.41 -18.87 -18.08
CA GLN A 434 0.41 -18.58 -19.26
C GLN A 434 1.75 -17.94 -18.90
N LEU A 435 1.76 -17.02 -17.92
CA LEU A 435 2.99 -16.45 -17.38
C LEU A 435 3.90 -17.55 -16.83
N LEU A 436 3.36 -18.44 -16.00
CA LEU A 436 4.10 -19.59 -15.47
C LEU A 436 4.66 -20.48 -16.59
N LEU A 437 3.91 -20.70 -17.67
CA LEU A 437 4.37 -21.46 -18.83
C LEU A 437 5.51 -20.75 -19.56
N ILE A 438 5.47 -19.42 -19.72
CA ILE A 438 6.59 -18.66 -20.29
C ILE A 438 7.83 -18.84 -19.43
N LEU A 439 7.71 -18.69 -18.11
CA LEU A 439 8.82 -18.83 -17.16
C LEU A 439 9.40 -20.25 -17.17
N LYS A 440 8.56 -21.29 -17.20
CA LYS A 440 9.02 -22.68 -17.29
C LYS A 440 9.85 -22.98 -18.54
N ASN A 441 9.60 -22.25 -19.62
CA ASN A 441 10.25 -22.42 -20.92
C ASN A 441 11.35 -21.36 -21.18
N ALA A 442 11.65 -20.50 -20.22
CA ALA A 442 12.71 -19.51 -20.35
C ALA A 442 14.10 -20.20 -20.24
N PRO A 443 15.12 -19.66 -20.92
CA PRO A 443 16.47 -20.17 -20.78
C PRO A 443 17.08 -19.70 -19.45
N TYR A 444 17.50 -20.62 -18.60
CA TYR A 444 18.24 -20.34 -17.37
C TYR A 444 19.65 -20.91 -17.44
N SER A 445 20.57 -20.30 -16.69
CA SER A 445 21.92 -20.84 -16.52
C SER A 445 22.46 -20.58 -15.12
N ILE A 446 23.21 -21.54 -14.59
CA ILE A 446 23.97 -21.42 -13.33
C ILE A 446 25.44 -21.60 -13.66
N GLN A 447 26.26 -20.61 -13.35
CA GLN A 447 27.69 -20.62 -13.67
C GLN A 447 27.95 -21.01 -15.14
N THR A 448 27.16 -20.43 -16.07
CA THR A 448 27.15 -20.70 -17.52
C THR A 448 26.64 -22.07 -17.97
N GLN A 449 26.28 -22.98 -17.06
CA GLN A 449 25.65 -24.25 -17.41
C GLN A 449 24.14 -24.07 -17.59
N PRO A 450 23.55 -24.49 -18.74
CA PRO A 450 22.11 -24.47 -18.92
C PRO A 450 21.41 -25.35 -17.88
N VAL A 451 20.35 -24.84 -17.28
CA VAL A 451 19.52 -25.58 -16.33
C VAL A 451 18.04 -25.38 -16.66
N ASP A 452 17.20 -26.33 -16.25
CA ASP A 452 15.76 -26.17 -16.35
C ASP A 452 15.20 -25.28 -15.23
N PHE A 453 13.92 -24.94 -15.35
CA PHE A 453 13.21 -24.07 -14.40
C PHE A 453 13.21 -24.61 -12.96
N GLU A 454 13.04 -25.92 -12.75
CA GLU A 454 12.98 -26.49 -11.40
C GLU A 454 14.38 -26.55 -10.77
N GLN A 455 15.40 -26.88 -11.55
CA GLN A 455 16.81 -26.79 -11.14
C GLN A 455 17.18 -25.35 -10.75
N PHE A 456 16.76 -24.36 -11.54
CA PHE A 456 17.01 -22.94 -11.25
C PHE A 456 16.30 -22.49 -9.97
N LYS A 457 15.02 -22.87 -9.78
CA LYS A 457 14.29 -22.60 -8.53
C LYS A 457 14.96 -23.23 -7.31
N GLN A 458 15.45 -24.47 -7.42
CA GLN A 458 16.18 -25.13 -6.34
C GLN A 458 17.48 -24.39 -6.00
N HIS A 459 18.18 -23.87 -7.01
CA HIS A 459 19.38 -23.06 -6.80
C HIS A 459 19.09 -21.76 -6.05
N ILE A 460 18.03 -21.03 -6.44
CA ILE A 460 17.60 -19.83 -5.71
C ILE A 460 17.30 -20.16 -4.25
N LYS A 461 16.54 -21.24 -4.01
CA LYS A 461 16.22 -21.69 -2.64
C LYS A 461 17.46 -22.01 -1.83
N ALA A 462 18.41 -22.75 -2.39
CA ALA A 462 19.64 -23.14 -1.71
C ALA A 462 20.53 -21.94 -1.36
N ASN A 463 20.62 -20.95 -2.26
CA ASN A 463 21.41 -19.74 -2.02
C ASN A 463 20.75 -18.75 -1.04
N ASN A 464 19.48 -18.95 -0.72
CA ASN A 464 18.69 -18.07 0.15
C ASN A 464 18.05 -18.83 1.32
N GLU A 465 18.63 -19.96 1.74
CA GLU A 465 18.02 -20.87 2.73
C GLU A 465 17.67 -20.15 4.04
N GLU A 466 18.54 -19.26 4.52
CA GLU A 466 18.31 -18.46 5.72
C GLU A 466 17.07 -17.57 5.58
N THR A 467 16.98 -16.80 4.48
CA THR A 467 15.81 -15.97 4.14
C THR A 467 14.54 -16.81 3.99
N PHE A 468 14.62 -17.97 3.33
CA PHE A 468 13.47 -18.85 3.19
C PHE A 468 13.03 -19.40 4.55
N SER A 469 13.93 -19.76 5.46
CA SER A 469 13.54 -20.38 6.73
C SER A 469 12.57 -19.51 7.56
N SER A 470 12.65 -18.18 7.41
CA SER A 470 11.85 -17.19 8.13
C SER A 470 10.50 -16.81 7.51
N LEU A 471 10.29 -17.10 6.23
CA LEU A 471 9.13 -16.61 5.48
C LEU A 471 7.94 -17.60 5.51
N SER A 472 6.73 -17.07 5.41
CA SER A 472 5.51 -17.84 5.16
C SER A 472 5.57 -18.54 3.80
N LYS A 473 4.70 -19.52 3.56
CA LYS A 473 4.68 -20.23 2.26
C LYS A 473 4.42 -19.27 1.10
N TYR A 474 3.50 -18.32 1.28
CA TYR A 474 3.15 -17.35 0.26
C TYR A 474 4.33 -16.42 -0.05
N GLU A 475 4.95 -15.84 0.99
CA GLU A 475 6.12 -14.97 0.86
C GLU A 475 7.30 -15.69 0.19
N LYS A 476 7.53 -16.96 0.52
CA LYS A 476 8.54 -17.81 -0.14
C LYS A 476 8.29 -17.93 -1.64
N ASP A 477 7.06 -18.21 -2.02
CA ASP A 477 6.69 -18.40 -3.42
C ASP A 477 6.80 -17.06 -4.18
N SER A 478 6.36 -15.95 -3.58
CA SER A 478 6.43 -14.59 -4.16
C SER A 478 7.89 -14.15 -4.37
N PHE A 479 8.75 -14.33 -3.36
CA PHE A 479 10.19 -14.08 -3.48
C PHE A 479 10.84 -14.94 -4.57
N LEU A 480 10.55 -16.24 -4.58
CA LEU A 480 11.10 -17.16 -5.57
C LEU A 480 10.72 -16.75 -6.99
N PHE A 481 9.45 -16.41 -7.21
CA PHE A 481 8.98 -15.96 -8.52
C PHE A 481 9.60 -14.64 -8.94
N SER A 482 9.80 -13.71 -8.00
CA SER A 482 10.46 -12.44 -8.27
C SER A 482 11.86 -12.66 -8.86
N GLU A 483 12.66 -13.53 -8.24
CA GLU A 483 14.01 -13.87 -8.72
C GLU A 483 13.97 -14.62 -10.06
N VAL A 484 12.99 -15.50 -10.25
CA VAL A 484 12.82 -16.21 -11.51
C VAL A 484 12.45 -15.27 -12.66
N ILE A 485 11.55 -14.32 -12.44
CA ILE A 485 11.12 -13.34 -13.45
C ILE A 485 12.29 -12.42 -13.82
N LYS A 486 13.04 -11.92 -12.82
CA LYS A 486 14.27 -11.15 -13.05
C LYS A 486 15.26 -11.93 -13.90
N ALA A 487 15.54 -13.20 -13.57
CA ALA A 487 16.45 -14.01 -14.36
C ALA A 487 15.93 -14.25 -15.78
N ALA A 488 14.64 -14.59 -15.93
CA ALA A 488 14.01 -14.91 -17.21
C ALA A 488 14.04 -13.71 -18.19
N THR A 489 13.93 -12.49 -17.67
CA THR A 489 13.87 -11.26 -18.47
C THR A 489 15.23 -10.80 -19.01
N HIS A 490 16.34 -11.40 -18.58
CA HIS A 490 17.65 -11.20 -19.22
C HIS A 490 17.68 -11.73 -20.67
N SER A 491 16.80 -12.68 -21.00
CA SER A 491 16.57 -13.14 -22.37
C SER A 491 15.61 -12.19 -23.10
N SER A 492 16.08 -11.50 -24.14
CA SER A 492 15.26 -10.58 -24.93
C SER A 492 13.99 -11.23 -25.50
N LYS A 493 14.09 -12.49 -25.96
CA LYS A 493 12.94 -13.26 -26.46
C LYS A 493 11.92 -13.56 -25.36
N THR A 494 12.37 -13.80 -24.13
CA THR A 494 11.47 -14.07 -23.01
C THR A 494 10.79 -12.78 -22.57
N ALA A 495 11.55 -11.67 -22.45
CA ALA A 495 11.02 -10.36 -22.14
C ALA A 495 9.91 -9.94 -23.12
N GLN A 496 10.13 -10.09 -24.44
CA GLN A 496 9.11 -9.79 -25.46
C GLN A 496 7.85 -10.66 -25.33
N ARG A 497 7.99 -11.94 -24.96
CA ARG A 497 6.83 -12.82 -24.73
C ARG A 497 6.05 -12.40 -23.50
N LEU A 498 6.72 -11.92 -22.45
CA LEU A 498 6.08 -11.39 -21.25
C LEU A 498 5.33 -10.09 -21.55
N GLU A 499 5.95 -9.15 -22.28
CA GLU A 499 5.30 -7.92 -22.74
C GLU A 499 4.04 -8.21 -23.56
N HIS A 500 4.13 -9.16 -24.51
CA HIS A 500 2.97 -9.57 -25.31
C HIS A 500 1.86 -10.19 -24.46
N LEU A 501 2.20 -11.04 -23.49
CA LEU A 501 1.21 -11.63 -22.59
C LEU A 501 0.50 -10.56 -21.74
N ILE A 502 1.25 -9.58 -21.23
CA ILE A 502 0.70 -8.47 -20.45
C ILE A 502 -0.31 -7.68 -21.31
N LEU A 503 0.07 -7.29 -22.52
CA LEU A 503 -0.81 -6.53 -23.43
C LEU A 503 -2.04 -7.34 -23.89
N ASP A 504 -1.87 -8.63 -24.17
CA ASP A 504 -2.98 -9.54 -24.52
C ASP A 504 -3.95 -9.71 -23.34
N THR A 505 -3.43 -9.88 -22.12
CA THR A 505 -4.24 -10.01 -20.90
C THR A 505 -4.99 -8.71 -20.58
N GLN A 506 -4.34 -7.56 -20.74
CA GLN A 506 -4.98 -6.25 -20.63
C GLN A 506 -6.13 -6.13 -21.64
N SER A 507 -5.87 -6.42 -22.92
CA SER A 507 -6.88 -6.32 -23.98
C SER A 507 -8.08 -7.24 -23.70
N LYS A 508 -7.83 -8.49 -23.26
CA LYS A 508 -8.89 -9.45 -22.89
C LYS A 508 -9.70 -8.99 -21.69
N THR A 509 -9.06 -8.41 -20.69
CA THR A 509 -9.73 -7.84 -19.51
C THR A 509 -10.69 -6.73 -19.92
N ILE A 510 -10.20 -5.78 -20.72
CA ILE A 510 -10.98 -4.63 -21.19
C ILE A 510 -12.14 -5.09 -22.07
N GLN A 511 -11.90 -6.03 -22.99
CA GLN A 511 -12.95 -6.62 -23.81
C GLN A 511 -14.00 -7.35 -22.96
N CYS A 512 -13.57 -8.12 -21.97
CA CYS A 512 -14.48 -8.81 -21.05
C CYS A 512 -15.40 -7.85 -20.30
N LEU A 513 -14.84 -6.75 -19.80
CA LEU A 513 -15.59 -5.69 -19.14
C LEU A 513 -16.57 -5.02 -20.10
N SER A 514 -16.11 -4.68 -21.31
CA SER A 514 -16.95 -4.10 -22.37
C SER A 514 -18.15 -5.00 -22.70
N ASP A 515 -17.91 -6.30 -22.85
CA ASP A 515 -18.94 -7.30 -23.16
C ASP A 515 -19.89 -7.52 -21.98
N TYR A 516 -19.37 -7.54 -20.75
CA TYR A 516 -20.17 -7.70 -19.54
C TYR A 516 -21.22 -6.60 -19.40
N TYR A 517 -20.81 -5.35 -19.59
CA TYR A 517 -21.71 -4.19 -19.49
C TYR A 517 -22.46 -3.88 -20.80
N ASN A 518 -22.28 -4.70 -21.85
CA ASN A 518 -22.90 -4.52 -23.15
C ASN A 518 -22.69 -3.10 -23.73
N ILE A 519 -21.45 -2.60 -23.61
CA ILE A 519 -21.04 -1.32 -24.18
C ILE A 519 -20.24 -1.52 -25.47
N ARG A 520 -19.93 -0.42 -26.18
CA ARG A 520 -19.10 -0.49 -27.40
C ARG A 520 -17.76 -1.17 -27.09
N PRO A 521 -17.22 -1.99 -28.00
CA PRO A 521 -15.92 -2.65 -27.80
C PRO A 521 -14.82 -1.65 -27.43
N LEU A 522 -14.13 -1.95 -26.34
CA LEU A 522 -12.93 -1.24 -25.88
C LEU A 522 -11.76 -2.22 -25.95
N GLN A 523 -10.55 -1.75 -26.29
CA GLN A 523 -9.37 -2.63 -26.44
C GLN A 523 -8.19 -2.21 -25.58
N THR A 524 -8.11 -0.94 -25.21
CA THR A 524 -6.97 -0.36 -24.50
C THR A 524 -7.41 0.48 -23.31
N ILE A 525 -6.49 0.74 -22.38
CA ILE A 525 -6.72 1.66 -21.25
C ILE A 525 -7.10 3.06 -21.75
N SER A 526 -6.51 3.50 -22.86
CA SER A 526 -6.87 4.76 -23.52
C SER A 526 -8.32 4.78 -24.02
N ASP A 527 -8.87 3.63 -24.44
CA ASP A 527 -10.27 3.53 -24.86
C ASP A 527 -11.21 3.66 -23.65
N ILE A 528 -10.85 3.06 -22.51
CA ILE A 528 -11.56 3.23 -21.24
C ILE A 528 -11.56 4.70 -20.83
N GLN A 529 -10.39 5.35 -20.80
CA GLN A 529 -10.29 6.77 -20.46
C GLN A 529 -11.15 7.63 -21.38
N SER A 530 -11.07 7.40 -22.69
CA SER A 530 -11.90 8.10 -23.68
C SER A 530 -13.39 7.88 -23.44
N TYR A 531 -13.80 6.65 -23.11
CA TYR A 531 -15.18 6.33 -22.74
C TYR A 531 -15.61 7.07 -21.47
N LEU A 532 -14.76 7.12 -20.44
CA LEU A 532 -15.02 7.83 -19.20
C LEU A 532 -15.23 9.32 -19.46
N TYR A 533 -14.40 9.93 -20.31
CA TYR A 533 -14.49 11.36 -20.63
C TYR A 533 -15.69 11.73 -21.49
N THR A 534 -16.12 10.87 -22.42
CA THR A 534 -17.25 11.20 -23.31
C THR A 534 -18.60 10.75 -22.78
N THR A 535 -18.65 9.56 -22.18
CA THR A 535 -19.90 8.87 -21.87
C THR A 535 -20.17 8.92 -20.38
N ALA A 536 -19.20 8.52 -19.55
CA ALA A 536 -19.38 8.51 -18.10
C ALA A 536 -19.40 9.92 -17.50
N ALA A 537 -18.73 10.90 -18.12
CA ALA A 537 -18.76 12.30 -17.69
C ALA A 537 -20.20 12.86 -17.57
N SER A 538 -21.12 12.42 -18.42
CA SER A 538 -22.54 12.82 -18.34
C SER A 538 -23.25 12.34 -17.07
N VAL A 539 -22.70 11.33 -16.40
CA VAL A 539 -23.22 10.73 -15.17
C VAL A 539 -22.37 11.16 -13.96
N LEU A 540 -21.05 11.30 -14.14
CA LEU A 540 -20.09 11.72 -13.12
C LEU A 540 -20.11 13.22 -12.83
N ILE A 541 -20.69 14.03 -13.74
CA ILE A 541 -20.87 15.46 -13.57
C ILE A 541 -22.36 15.72 -13.32
N PRO A 542 -22.77 15.95 -12.06
CA PRO A 542 -24.15 16.26 -11.73
C PRO A 542 -24.67 17.48 -12.51
N SER A 543 -25.88 17.38 -13.06
CA SER A 543 -26.50 18.43 -13.90
C SER A 543 -26.80 19.73 -13.15
N ASN A 544 -26.81 19.70 -11.82
CA ASN A 544 -26.94 20.86 -10.93
C ASN A 544 -25.60 21.56 -10.62
N LEU A 545 -24.48 21.00 -11.05
CA LEU A 545 -23.13 21.58 -10.91
C LEU A 545 -22.60 22.19 -12.22
N SER A 546 -23.32 22.02 -13.34
CA SER A 546 -23.01 22.66 -14.62
C SER A 546 -23.65 24.06 -14.79
N GLN A 547 -24.31 24.57 -13.74
CA GLN A 547 -24.88 25.92 -13.62
C GLN A 547 -24.23 26.66 -12.46
#